data_AF-A0A9C9X3I0-F1
#
_entry.id   AF-A0A9C9X3I0-F1
#
_cell.length_a   1.000
_cell.length_b   1.000
_cell.length_c   1.000
_cell.angle_alpha   90.00
_cell.angle_beta   90.00
_cell.angle_gamma   90.00
#
_symmetry.space_group_name_H-M   'P 1'
#
loop_
_entity.id
_entity.type
_entity.pdbx_description
1 polymer ?
#
loop_
_entity_poly.entity_id
_entity_poly.type
_entity_poly.pdbx_seq_one_letter_code
_entity_poly.pdbx_strand_id
1 'polypeptide(L)'
;MKNLNKRNLNQDQLYSLLESAKLINSTLDLDDLLTIIMKEITTNLNADRSTLYIVDREKGEIWSKIAQGSQRLEIRQTIGKGISGWVAQTGETLNIADAYRDTRFNPEVDQRSGYHTRSVLCMPVRDKLGEIISVVQVLNKKNGIFTDEDEAFLEAFSDYIAVAIQNAQLYQEALERKKLESEMAVAAEIQRMLLPEKPPELSDYHIYAYQQPSRHIGGDYYDFFLQGDKLLILVADISGKGIPAALLMANLQAT
;
A
#
# COMPACT_ATOMS: atom_id res chain seq x y z
N MET A 1 0.77 18.10 -34.55
CA MET A 1 1.94 17.21 -34.32
C MET A 1 2.95 17.98 -33.49
N LYS A 2 2.96 17.83 -32.17
CA LYS A 2 3.91 18.51 -31.26
C LYS A 2 5.18 17.65 -31.17
N ASN A 3 6.31 18.25 -31.52
CA ASN A 3 7.64 17.65 -31.40
C ASN A 3 7.95 17.26 -29.95
N LEU A 4 8.05 15.96 -29.69
CA LEU A 4 8.65 15.39 -28.48
C LEU A 4 10.17 15.54 -28.58
N ASN A 5 10.68 16.63 -28.03
CA ASN A 5 12.11 16.85 -27.89
C ASN A 5 12.63 15.97 -26.73
N LYS A 6 13.02 14.73 -27.02
CA LYS A 6 13.73 13.86 -26.08
C LYS A 6 15.07 14.52 -25.72
N ARG A 7 15.13 15.21 -24.58
CA ARG A 7 16.40 15.67 -24.00
C ARG A 7 17.11 14.46 -23.41
N ASN A 8 18.25 14.10 -23.99
CA ASN A 8 19.08 13.01 -23.53
C ASN A 8 19.65 13.35 -22.14
N LEU A 9 19.44 12.46 -21.17
CA LEU A 9 20.09 12.49 -19.87
C LEU A 9 21.61 12.39 -20.04
N ASN A 10 22.39 13.12 -19.24
CA ASN A 10 23.86 12.99 -19.25
C ASN A 10 24.30 11.61 -18.78
N GLN A 11 25.47 11.14 -19.24
CA GLN A 11 25.97 9.79 -18.96
C GLN A 11 26.07 9.50 -17.46
N ASP A 12 26.47 10.48 -16.64
CA ASP A 12 26.54 10.36 -15.18
C ASP A 12 25.16 10.26 -14.52
N GLN A 13 24.16 10.98 -15.04
CA GLN A 13 22.78 10.87 -14.59
C GLN A 13 22.20 9.49 -14.95
N LEU A 14 22.52 8.96 -16.12
CA LEU A 14 22.10 7.63 -16.55
C LEU A 14 22.73 6.53 -15.68
N TYR A 15 24.01 6.67 -15.32
CA TYR A 15 24.70 5.74 -14.43
C TYR A 15 24.17 5.80 -12.99
N SER A 16 23.94 7.00 -12.45
CA SER A 16 23.31 7.17 -11.13
C SER A 16 21.91 6.55 -11.09
N LEU A 17 21.15 6.72 -12.18
CA LEU A 17 19.81 6.17 -12.31
C LEU A 17 19.81 4.63 -12.49
N LEU A 18 20.82 4.07 -13.18
CA LEU A 18 21.05 2.62 -13.29
C LEU A 18 21.52 1.97 -11.98
N GLU A 19 22.41 2.63 -11.24
CA GLU A 19 22.85 2.21 -9.91
C GLU A 19 21.67 2.26 -8.93
N SER A 20 20.89 3.33 -8.97
CA SER A 20 19.64 3.46 -8.20
C SER A 20 18.69 2.31 -8.55
N ALA A 21 18.47 2.01 -9.83
CA ALA A 21 17.63 0.90 -10.28
C ALA A 21 18.10 -0.48 -9.79
N LYS A 22 19.42 -0.69 -9.64
CA LYS A 22 19.98 -1.93 -9.10
C LYS A 22 19.81 -2.03 -7.57
N LEU A 23 20.05 -0.94 -6.85
CA LEU A 23 19.78 -0.86 -5.41
C LEU A 23 18.28 -1.01 -5.10
N ILE A 24 17.42 -0.49 -5.99
CA ILE A 24 15.95 -0.64 -5.92
C ILE A 24 15.52 -2.11 -5.91
N ASN A 25 16.29 -3.00 -6.53
CA ASN A 25 15.93 -4.41 -6.69
C ASN A 25 16.52 -5.33 -5.59
N SER A 26 17.40 -4.84 -4.72
CA SER A 26 18.16 -5.67 -3.76
C SER A 26 17.72 -5.58 -2.31
N THR A 27 16.85 -4.62 -1.94
CA THR A 27 16.47 -4.38 -0.54
C THR A 27 14.97 -4.50 -0.37
N LEU A 28 14.53 -5.48 0.40
CA LEU A 28 13.13 -5.93 0.56
C LEU A 28 12.27 -5.03 1.47
N ASP A 29 12.65 -3.77 1.70
CA ASP A 29 11.88 -2.81 2.50
C ASP A 29 11.64 -1.51 1.71
N LEU A 30 10.37 -1.16 1.53
CA LEU A 30 9.94 0.09 0.89
C LEU A 30 10.57 1.31 1.58
N ASP A 31 10.75 1.26 2.88
CA ASP A 31 11.23 2.39 3.68
C ASP A 31 12.70 2.67 3.39
N ASP A 32 13.52 1.62 3.25
CA ASP A 32 14.93 1.74 2.85
C ASP A 32 15.05 2.29 1.42
N LEU A 33 14.21 1.79 0.52
CA LEU A 33 14.17 2.20 -0.87
C LEU A 33 13.85 3.69 -1.01
N LEU A 34 12.76 4.13 -0.38
CA LEU A 34 12.36 5.53 -0.39
C LEU A 34 13.41 6.41 0.30
N THR A 35 14.06 5.91 1.35
CA THR A 35 15.16 6.63 2.01
C THR A 35 16.33 6.89 1.07
N ILE A 36 16.74 5.87 0.29
CA ILE A 36 17.81 6.00 -0.72
C ILE A 36 17.41 7.02 -1.79
N ILE A 37 16.20 6.89 -2.35
CA ILE A 37 15.70 7.81 -3.39
C ILE A 37 15.68 9.26 -2.89
N MET A 38 15.14 9.51 -1.70
CA MET A 38 15.06 10.85 -1.14
C MET A 38 16.44 11.45 -0.84
N LYS A 39 17.43 10.62 -0.48
CA LYS A 39 18.83 11.04 -0.28
C LYS A 39 19.49 11.45 -1.60
N GLU A 40 19.25 10.70 -2.67
CA GLU A 40 19.73 11.06 -4.01
C GLU A 40 19.11 12.38 -4.48
N ILE A 41 17.79 12.56 -4.30
CA ILE A 41 17.11 13.82 -4.63
C ILE A 41 17.75 15.00 -3.90
N THR A 42 17.94 14.88 -2.59
CA THR A 42 18.48 15.98 -1.76
C THR A 42 19.90 16.33 -2.15
N THR A 43 20.72 15.33 -2.46
CA THR A 43 22.13 15.51 -2.84
C THR A 43 22.26 16.16 -4.20
N ASN A 44 21.55 15.63 -5.21
CA ASN A 44 21.64 16.13 -6.59
C ASN A 44 21.03 17.53 -6.76
N LEU A 45 19.96 17.84 -6.03
CA LEU A 45 19.36 19.18 -6.02
C LEU A 45 20.14 20.19 -5.15
N ASN A 46 21.21 19.75 -4.48
CA ASN A 46 22.01 20.55 -3.55
C ASN A 46 21.12 21.29 -2.52
N ALA A 47 20.16 20.56 -1.97
CA ALA A 47 19.20 21.05 -1.00
C ALA A 47 19.64 20.72 0.44
N ASP A 48 18.97 21.33 1.41
CA ASP A 48 19.20 21.03 2.82
C ASP A 48 18.43 19.78 3.25
N ARG A 49 17.15 19.69 2.88
CA ARG A 49 16.25 18.61 3.30
C ARG A 49 15.25 18.26 2.22
N SER A 50 14.73 17.05 2.29
CA SER A 50 13.54 16.65 1.57
C SER A 50 12.61 15.84 2.46
N THR A 51 11.32 15.88 2.12
CA THR A 51 10.25 15.16 2.78
C THR A 51 9.38 14.48 1.73
N LEU A 52 9.08 13.21 1.96
CA LEU A 52 8.10 12.44 1.20
C LEU A 52 6.84 12.29 2.03
N TYR A 53 5.73 12.82 1.51
CA TYR A 53 4.41 12.69 2.10
C TYR A 53 3.61 11.60 1.39
N ILE A 54 2.90 10.76 2.14
CA ILE A 54 1.91 9.83 1.60
C ILE A 54 0.54 10.47 1.72
N VAL A 55 -0.27 10.36 0.67
CA VAL A 55 -1.64 10.89 0.64
C VAL A 55 -2.60 9.83 1.18
N ASP A 56 -3.29 10.14 2.28
CA ASP A 56 -4.40 9.36 2.81
C ASP A 56 -5.71 10.09 2.49
N ARG A 57 -6.35 9.68 1.38
CA ARG A 57 -7.61 10.29 0.93
C ARG A 57 -8.79 9.92 1.82
N GLU A 58 -8.76 8.77 2.50
CA GLU A 58 -9.86 8.36 3.38
C GLU A 58 -9.96 9.27 4.60
N LYS A 59 -8.80 9.66 5.16
CA LYS A 59 -8.73 10.60 6.27
C LYS A 59 -8.62 12.07 5.84
N GLY A 60 -8.42 12.33 4.54
CA GLY A 60 -8.23 13.68 4.01
C GLY A 60 -6.94 14.33 4.51
N GLU A 61 -5.89 13.54 4.75
CA GLU A 61 -4.61 14.00 5.30
C GLU A 61 -3.42 13.54 4.45
N ILE A 62 -2.31 14.24 4.62
CA ILE A 62 -0.98 13.80 4.19
C ILE A 62 -0.11 13.58 5.42
N TRP A 63 0.77 12.58 5.37
CA TRP A 63 1.68 12.29 6.47
C TRP A 63 3.09 12.00 5.96
N SER A 64 4.11 12.48 6.66
CA SER A 64 5.50 12.31 6.24
C SER A 64 5.95 10.87 6.47
N LYS A 65 6.21 10.14 5.39
CA LYS A 65 6.80 8.80 5.42
C LYS A 65 8.31 8.87 5.61
N ILE A 66 8.97 9.78 4.89
CA ILE A 66 10.40 10.06 5.00
C ILE A 66 10.59 11.55 5.25
N ALA A 67 11.33 11.92 6.30
CA ALA A 67 11.71 13.31 6.58
C ALA A 67 13.19 13.36 6.96
N GLN A 68 14.02 13.99 6.11
CA GLN A 68 15.46 14.07 6.35
C GLN A 68 15.80 15.19 7.34
N GLY A 69 16.71 14.92 8.28
CA GLY A 69 17.28 15.94 9.17
C GLY A 69 16.56 16.18 10.51
N SER A 70 15.54 15.39 10.86
CA SER A 70 14.92 15.41 12.20
C SER A 70 14.61 14.00 12.71
N GLN A 71 14.81 13.75 14.00
CA GLN A 71 14.38 12.51 14.66
C GLN A 71 12.87 12.31 14.48
N ARG A 72 12.47 11.35 13.63
CA ARG A 72 11.17 10.61 13.63
C ARG A 72 9.87 11.40 13.96
N LEU A 73 9.81 12.70 13.74
CA LEU A 73 8.58 13.48 13.92
C LEU A 73 7.74 13.27 12.68
N GLU A 74 6.74 12.40 12.80
CA GLU A 74 5.72 12.23 11.78
C GLU A 74 4.92 13.54 11.66
N ILE A 75 5.09 14.23 10.53
CA ILE A 75 4.37 15.46 10.21
C ILE A 75 3.06 15.04 9.53
N ARG A 76 1.93 15.30 10.18
CA ARG A 76 0.60 15.15 9.59
C ARG A 76 -0.05 16.49 9.31
N GLN A 77 -0.70 16.61 8.16
CA GLN A 77 -1.33 17.84 7.68
C GLN A 77 -2.59 17.51 6.89
N THR A 78 -3.65 18.31 7.02
CA THR A 78 -4.85 18.17 6.19
C THR A 78 -4.55 18.50 4.74
N ILE A 79 -5.14 17.75 3.80
CA ILE A 79 -5.09 18.09 2.37
C ILE A 79 -5.66 19.50 2.17
N GLY A 80 -5.01 20.30 1.31
CA GLY A 80 -5.32 21.72 1.08
C GLY A 80 -4.66 22.71 2.06
N LYS A 81 -4.05 22.24 3.16
CA LYS A 81 -3.33 23.11 4.11
C LYS A 81 -1.80 23.01 3.93
N GLY A 82 -1.12 24.15 3.99
CA GLY A 82 0.32 24.20 3.75
C GLY A 82 0.68 24.03 2.28
N ILE A 83 1.97 24.17 1.94
CA ILE A 83 2.46 23.97 0.57
C ILE A 83 2.19 22.55 0.08
N SER A 84 2.63 21.54 0.84
CA SER A 84 2.48 20.12 0.51
C SER A 84 1.01 19.69 0.44
N GLY A 85 0.16 20.15 1.37
CA GLY A 85 -1.27 19.83 1.33
C GLY A 85 -1.98 20.49 0.15
N TRP A 86 -1.61 21.73 -0.23
CA TRP A 86 -2.14 22.38 -1.42
C TRP A 86 -1.75 21.61 -2.69
N VAL A 87 -0.49 21.20 -2.81
CA VAL A 87 -0.02 20.35 -3.94
C VAL A 87 -0.76 19.02 -3.98
N ALA A 88 -1.02 18.39 -2.83
CA ALA A 88 -1.82 17.16 -2.75
C ALA A 88 -3.28 17.36 -3.22
N GLN A 89 -3.82 18.57 -3.08
CA GLN A 89 -5.19 18.91 -3.48
C GLN A 89 -5.28 19.25 -4.97
N THR A 90 -4.38 20.09 -5.47
CA THR A 90 -4.44 20.61 -6.85
C THR A 90 -3.70 19.74 -7.85
N GLY A 91 -2.65 19.06 -7.39
CA GLY A 91 -1.73 18.34 -8.26
C GLY A 91 -0.88 19.26 -9.14
N GLU A 92 -0.72 20.52 -8.74
CA GLU A 92 0.16 21.48 -9.39
C GLU A 92 1.49 21.58 -8.64
N THR A 93 2.60 21.54 -9.37
CA THR A 93 3.95 21.74 -8.82
C THR A 93 4.15 23.19 -8.37
N LEU A 94 4.83 23.38 -7.24
CA LEU A 94 5.21 24.69 -6.73
C LEU A 94 6.71 24.81 -6.56
N ASN A 95 7.29 25.85 -7.17
CA ASN A 95 8.67 26.27 -6.96
C ASN A 95 8.67 27.69 -6.37
N ILE A 96 9.02 27.79 -5.10
CA ILE A 96 8.86 28.99 -4.28
C ILE A 96 10.25 29.45 -3.82
N ALA A 97 10.60 30.69 -4.17
CA ALA A 97 11.87 31.30 -3.80
C ALA A 97 11.96 31.71 -2.31
N ASP A 98 10.82 32.10 -1.73
CA ASP A 98 10.70 32.55 -0.34
C ASP A 98 9.36 32.07 0.27
N ALA A 99 9.44 31.08 1.14
CA ALA A 99 8.29 30.44 1.76
C ALA A 99 7.48 31.40 2.64
N TYR A 100 8.12 32.31 3.37
CA TYR A 100 7.42 33.25 4.27
C TYR A 100 6.65 34.33 3.51
N ARG A 101 6.90 34.47 2.21
CA ARG A 101 6.15 35.36 1.32
C ARG A 101 4.98 34.66 0.61
N ASP A 102 4.90 33.33 0.71
CA ASP A 102 3.81 32.56 0.11
C ASP A 102 2.66 32.39 1.12
N THR A 103 1.45 32.80 0.73
CA THR A 103 0.26 32.75 1.61
C THR A 103 -0.15 31.33 1.99
N ARG A 104 0.30 30.32 1.23
CA ARG A 104 0.00 28.90 1.49
C ARG A 104 0.97 28.28 2.48
N PHE A 105 2.08 28.94 2.82
CA PHE A 105 3.07 28.42 3.76
C PHE A 105 2.52 28.47 5.20
N ASN A 106 2.66 27.35 5.92
CA ASN A 106 2.33 27.28 7.34
C ASN A 106 3.63 27.32 8.19
N PRO A 107 3.91 28.43 8.90
CA PRO A 107 5.13 28.57 9.69
C PRO A 107 5.09 27.81 11.03
N GLU A 108 3.97 27.21 11.44
CA GLU A 108 3.86 26.48 12.73
C GLU A 108 4.89 25.36 12.88
N VAL A 109 5.19 24.65 11.78
CA VAL A 109 6.18 23.55 11.78
C VAL A 109 7.60 24.09 11.98
N ASP A 110 7.94 25.17 11.31
CA ASP A 110 9.23 25.87 11.45
C ASP A 110 9.40 26.40 12.88
N GLN A 111 8.38 27.08 13.41
CA GLN A 111 8.39 27.63 14.77
C GLN A 111 8.58 26.55 15.84
N ARG A 112 7.93 25.38 15.67
CA ARG A 112 8.05 24.27 16.62
C ARG A 112 9.39 23.53 16.52
N SER A 113 9.95 23.42 15.31
CA SER A 113 11.20 22.69 15.07
C SER A 113 12.46 23.55 15.19
N GLY A 114 12.31 24.88 15.22
CA GLY A 114 13.43 25.82 15.10
C GLY A 114 14.06 25.85 13.70
N TYR A 115 13.44 25.19 12.72
CA TYR A 115 13.88 25.19 11.33
C TYR A 115 13.39 26.46 10.62
N HIS A 116 14.15 26.94 9.62
CA HIS A 116 13.75 28.08 8.81
C HIS A 116 13.72 27.70 7.33
N THR A 117 12.52 27.64 6.78
CA THR A 117 12.24 27.34 5.38
C THR A 117 12.32 28.62 4.56
N ARG A 118 13.26 28.64 3.60
CA ARG A 118 13.52 29.72 2.65
C ARG A 118 12.97 29.37 1.27
N SER A 119 13.55 28.39 0.58
CA SER A 119 13.08 27.97 -0.76
C SER A 119 12.41 26.60 -0.70
N VAL A 120 11.37 26.39 -1.51
CA VAL A 120 10.58 25.16 -1.54
C VAL A 120 10.34 24.73 -2.97
N LEU A 121 10.68 23.50 -3.30
CA LEU A 121 10.22 22.81 -4.51
C LEU A 121 9.31 21.66 -4.07
N CYS A 122 8.05 21.68 -4.50
CA CYS A 122 7.06 20.71 -4.08
C CYS A 122 6.27 20.18 -5.28
N MET A 123 6.24 18.86 -5.45
CA MET A 123 5.71 18.20 -6.64
C MET A 123 4.82 17.01 -6.25
N PRO A 124 3.66 16.82 -6.91
CA PRO A 124 2.83 15.65 -6.70
C PRO A 124 3.47 14.43 -7.38
N VAL A 125 3.32 13.27 -6.74
CA VAL A 125 3.66 11.97 -7.30
C VAL A 125 2.37 11.27 -7.68
N ARG A 126 2.26 10.92 -8.96
CA ARG A 126 1.06 10.32 -9.54
C ARG A 126 1.25 8.85 -9.79
N ASP A 127 0.20 8.08 -9.62
CA ASP A 127 0.17 6.70 -10.06
C ASP A 127 -0.08 6.57 -11.58
N LYS A 128 -0.13 5.33 -12.07
CA LYS A 128 -0.40 5.05 -13.49
C LYS A 128 -1.80 5.47 -13.94
N LEU A 129 -2.74 5.66 -13.01
CA LEU A 129 -4.10 6.13 -13.27
C LEU A 129 -4.18 7.67 -13.23
N GLY A 130 -3.10 8.34 -12.82
CA GLY A 130 -3.01 9.79 -12.68
C GLY A 130 -3.38 10.31 -11.29
N GLU A 131 -3.70 9.42 -10.35
CA GLU A 131 -4.07 9.76 -8.98
C GLU A 131 -2.85 10.19 -8.16
N ILE A 132 -3.01 11.23 -7.34
CA ILE A 132 -1.93 11.73 -6.49
C ILE A 132 -1.83 10.82 -5.26
N ILE A 133 -0.81 9.97 -5.24
CA ILE A 133 -0.54 9.01 -4.16
C ILE A 133 0.47 9.53 -3.14
N SER A 134 1.27 10.51 -3.53
CA SER A 134 2.33 11.08 -2.68
C SER A 134 2.66 12.51 -3.11
N VAL A 135 3.35 13.25 -2.24
CA VAL A 135 3.91 14.57 -2.53
C VAL A 135 5.36 14.60 -2.07
N VAL A 136 6.25 15.05 -2.95
CA VAL A 136 7.66 15.28 -2.62
C VAL A 136 7.86 16.76 -2.37
N GLN A 137 8.57 17.09 -1.29
CA GLN A 137 8.95 18.44 -0.95
C GLN A 137 10.46 18.50 -0.71
N VAL A 138 11.13 19.45 -1.35
CA VAL A 138 12.57 19.71 -1.22
C VAL A 138 12.75 21.14 -0.72
N LEU A 139 13.55 21.31 0.31
CA LEU A 139 13.67 22.55 1.07
C LEU A 139 15.10 23.10 1.01
N ASN A 140 15.18 24.43 0.93
CA ASN A 140 16.41 25.20 1.11
C ASN A 140 17.55 24.79 0.17
N LYS A 141 17.42 25.12 -1.11
CA LYS A 141 18.55 25.04 -2.05
C LYS A 141 19.74 25.86 -1.52
N LYS A 142 20.90 25.23 -1.36
CA LYS A 142 22.07 25.85 -0.71
C LYS A 142 22.61 27.06 -1.48
N ASN A 143 22.60 26.98 -2.81
CA ASN A 143 23.10 28.02 -3.70
C ASN A 143 21.96 28.64 -4.53
N GLY A 144 21.15 29.51 -3.91
CA GLY A 144 20.08 30.25 -4.61
C GLY A 144 18.68 29.67 -4.41
N ILE A 145 17.93 29.58 -5.51
CA ILE A 145 16.55 29.08 -5.62
C ILE A 145 16.52 27.86 -6.57
N PHE A 146 15.45 27.06 -6.52
CA PHE A 146 15.29 25.95 -7.46
C PHE A 146 15.02 26.46 -8.88
N THR A 147 15.62 25.82 -9.87
CA THR A 147 15.53 26.14 -11.30
C THR A 147 14.61 25.16 -12.03
N ASP A 148 14.25 25.48 -13.27
CA ASP A 148 13.49 24.57 -14.14
C ASP A 148 14.22 23.23 -14.37
N GLU A 149 15.55 23.21 -14.28
CA GLU A 149 16.35 21.98 -14.36
C GLU A 149 16.18 21.12 -13.08
N ASP A 150 16.08 21.75 -11.91
CA ASP A 150 15.76 21.04 -10.67
C ASP A 150 14.33 20.47 -10.71
N GLU A 151 13.38 21.21 -11.29
CA GLU A 151 12.00 20.73 -11.49
C GLU A 151 11.98 19.50 -12.38
N ALA A 152 12.65 19.55 -13.54
CA ALA A 152 12.73 18.42 -14.46
C ALA A 152 13.45 17.21 -13.83
N PHE A 153 14.49 17.45 -13.02
CA PHE A 153 15.17 16.40 -12.28
C PHE A 153 14.24 15.74 -11.26
N LEU A 154 13.49 16.53 -10.48
CA LEU A 154 12.56 16.00 -9.49
C LEU A 154 11.38 15.25 -10.13
N GLU A 155 10.90 15.71 -11.28
CA GLU A 155 9.86 15.04 -12.06
C GLU A 155 10.29 13.63 -12.46
N ALA A 156 11.52 13.47 -12.98
CA ALA A 156 12.06 12.16 -13.34
C ALA A 156 12.16 11.21 -12.14
N PHE A 157 12.46 11.71 -10.95
CA PHE A 157 12.52 10.91 -9.73
C PHE A 157 11.14 10.59 -9.14
N SER A 158 10.15 11.45 -9.36
CA SER A 158 8.77 11.26 -8.91
C SER A 158 8.17 9.98 -9.51
N ASP A 159 8.50 9.64 -10.76
CA ASP A 159 8.09 8.39 -11.40
C ASP A 159 8.65 7.15 -10.68
N TYR A 160 9.92 7.18 -10.25
CA TYR A 160 10.52 6.08 -9.48
C TYR A 160 9.87 5.90 -8.12
N ILE A 161 9.54 7.01 -7.44
CA ILE A 161 8.81 6.99 -6.18
C ILE A 161 7.42 6.36 -6.39
N ALA A 162 6.71 6.74 -7.45
CA ALA A 162 5.40 6.19 -7.76
C ALA A 162 5.44 4.67 -7.95
N VAL A 163 6.41 4.19 -8.73
CA VAL A 163 6.60 2.75 -8.99
C VAL A 163 6.96 2.01 -7.71
N ALA A 164 7.86 2.55 -6.90
CA ALA A 164 8.26 1.96 -5.62
C ALA A 164 7.06 1.80 -4.67
N ILE A 165 6.26 2.85 -4.48
CA ILE A 165 5.07 2.83 -3.61
C ILE A 165 4.04 1.83 -4.13
N GLN A 166 3.72 1.86 -5.43
CA GLN A 166 2.76 0.93 -6.03
C GLN A 166 3.18 -0.53 -5.89
N ASN A 167 4.46 -0.83 -6.16
CA ASN A 167 4.97 -2.20 -6.07
C ASN A 167 4.86 -2.72 -4.63
N ALA A 168 5.16 -1.88 -3.64
CA ALA A 168 5.02 -2.27 -2.25
C ALA A 168 3.57 -2.47 -1.82
N GLN A 169 2.64 -1.62 -2.28
CA GLN A 169 1.20 -1.81 -2.05
C GLN A 169 0.70 -3.13 -2.66
N LEU A 170 1.03 -3.39 -3.93
CA LEU A 170 0.66 -4.64 -4.61
C LEU A 170 1.26 -5.88 -3.93
N TYR A 171 2.50 -5.78 -3.45
CA TYR A 171 3.16 -6.85 -2.72
C TYR A 171 2.46 -7.13 -1.38
N GLN A 172 2.08 -6.08 -0.65
CA GLN A 172 1.37 -6.19 0.62
C GLN A 172 -0.04 -6.81 0.43
N GLU A 173 -0.79 -6.36 -0.58
CA GLU A 173 -2.08 -6.95 -0.94
C GLU A 173 -1.96 -8.44 -1.30
N ALA A 174 -0.90 -8.81 -2.03
CA ALA A 174 -0.64 -10.21 -2.36
C ALA A 174 -0.33 -11.06 -1.11
N LEU A 175 0.42 -10.51 -0.16
CA LEU A 175 0.69 -11.19 1.12
C LEU A 175 -0.58 -11.37 1.95
N GLU A 176 -1.41 -10.35 2.07
CA GLU A 176 -2.69 -10.42 2.80
C GLU A 176 -3.64 -11.42 2.17
N ARG A 177 -3.75 -11.40 0.83
CA ARG A 177 -4.55 -12.37 0.08
C ARG A 177 -4.07 -13.81 0.29
N LYS A 178 -2.75 -14.03 0.26
CA LYS A 178 -2.15 -15.35 0.52
C LYS A 178 -2.41 -15.82 1.96
N LYS A 179 -2.34 -14.91 2.94
CA LYS A 179 -2.64 -15.23 4.35
C LYS A 179 -4.10 -15.65 4.50
N LEU A 180 -5.02 -14.88 3.93
CA LEU A 180 -6.46 -15.20 3.96
C LEU A 180 -6.75 -16.53 3.28
N GLU A 181 -6.15 -16.80 2.11
CA GLU A 181 -6.29 -18.09 1.42
C GLU A 181 -5.79 -19.26 2.30
N SER A 182 -4.67 -19.09 3.01
CA SER A 182 -4.16 -20.11 3.95
C SER A 182 -5.10 -20.33 5.13
N GLU A 183 -5.64 -19.27 5.73
CA GLU A 183 -6.62 -19.37 6.82
C GLU A 183 -7.90 -20.07 6.36
N MET A 184 -8.38 -19.75 5.15
CA MET A 184 -9.54 -20.42 4.55
C MET A 184 -9.27 -21.91 4.27
N ALA A 185 -8.06 -22.28 3.85
CA ALA A 185 -7.70 -23.67 3.60
C ALA A 185 -7.72 -24.50 4.90
N VAL A 186 -7.19 -23.96 6.00
CA VAL A 186 -7.24 -24.62 7.32
C VAL A 186 -8.69 -24.79 7.80
N ALA A 187 -9.51 -23.76 7.67
CA ALA A 187 -10.92 -23.85 8.05
C ALA A 187 -11.70 -24.88 7.21
N ALA A 188 -11.37 -25.02 5.92
CA ALA A 188 -11.94 -26.05 5.05
C ALA A 188 -11.51 -27.46 5.46
N GLU A 189 -10.26 -27.65 5.89
CA GLU A 189 -9.77 -28.93 6.39
C GLU A 189 -10.47 -29.34 7.68
N ILE A 190 -10.62 -28.43 8.64
CA ILE A 190 -11.39 -28.66 9.88
C ILE A 190 -12.84 -29.04 9.53
N GLN A 191 -13.49 -28.30 8.62
CA GLN A 191 -14.85 -28.62 8.19
C GLN A 191 -14.94 -30.06 7.63
N ARG A 192 -13.97 -30.49 6.82
CA ARG A 192 -13.96 -31.86 6.28
C ARG A 192 -13.75 -32.92 7.36
N MET A 193 -12.95 -32.63 8.39
CA MET A 193 -12.78 -33.54 9.54
C MET A 193 -14.05 -33.68 10.38
N LEU A 194 -14.92 -32.67 10.36
CA LEU A 194 -16.22 -32.70 11.05
C LEU A 194 -17.28 -33.46 10.25
N LEU A 195 -17.10 -33.71 8.95
CA LEU A 195 -18.06 -34.52 8.20
C LEU A 195 -17.82 -36.01 8.45
N PRO A 196 -18.87 -36.85 8.46
CA PRO A 196 -18.69 -38.30 8.60
C PRO A 196 -17.79 -38.85 7.50
N GLU A 197 -16.68 -39.49 7.87
CA GLU A 197 -15.74 -40.10 6.92
C GLU A 197 -16.38 -41.25 6.12
N LYS A 198 -17.27 -42.02 6.78
CA LYS A 198 -17.98 -43.14 6.17
C LYS A 198 -19.42 -43.20 6.66
N PRO A 199 -20.38 -43.43 5.76
CA PRO A 199 -21.73 -43.75 6.17
C PRO A 199 -21.76 -45.12 6.89
N PRO A 200 -22.77 -45.37 7.73
CA PRO A 200 -22.91 -46.64 8.44
C PRO A 200 -23.09 -47.81 7.47
N GLU A 201 -22.53 -48.97 7.82
CA GLU A 201 -22.75 -50.21 7.07
C GLU A 201 -24.12 -50.80 7.43
N LEU A 202 -24.94 -51.04 6.41
CA LEU A 202 -26.25 -51.69 6.53
C LEU A 202 -26.24 -53.01 5.76
N SER A 203 -26.96 -54.02 6.25
CA SER A 203 -27.02 -55.35 5.63
C SER A 203 -27.65 -55.32 4.23
N ASP A 204 -28.60 -54.41 4.00
CA ASP A 204 -29.45 -54.43 2.81
C ASP A 204 -29.15 -53.26 1.84
N TYR A 205 -28.30 -52.30 2.24
CA TYR A 205 -28.04 -51.07 1.48
C TYR A 205 -26.57 -50.63 1.56
N HIS A 206 -26.05 -50.15 0.43
CA HIS A 206 -24.79 -49.40 0.38
C HIS A 206 -25.08 -47.91 0.25
N ILE A 207 -24.55 -47.13 1.19
CA ILE A 207 -24.72 -45.67 1.23
C ILE A 207 -23.39 -45.02 0.84
N TYR A 208 -23.46 -43.94 0.08
CA TYR A 208 -22.33 -43.09 -0.27
C TYR A 208 -22.69 -41.63 -0.03
N ALA A 209 -21.77 -40.88 0.56
CA ALA A 209 -21.89 -39.44 0.76
C ALA A 209 -20.69 -38.73 0.13
N TYR A 210 -20.95 -37.60 -0.52
CA TYR A 210 -19.92 -36.78 -1.13
C TYR A 210 -20.33 -35.32 -1.04
N GLN A 211 -19.36 -34.47 -0.70
CA GLN A 211 -19.55 -33.02 -0.65
C GLN A 211 -18.40 -32.33 -1.39
N GLN A 212 -18.76 -31.44 -2.30
CA GLN A 212 -17.81 -30.61 -3.04
C GLN A 212 -18.17 -29.13 -2.86
N PRO A 213 -17.35 -28.35 -2.15
CA PRO A 213 -17.58 -26.93 -2.04
C PRO A 213 -17.29 -26.22 -3.38
N SER A 214 -18.03 -25.15 -3.67
CA SER A 214 -17.79 -24.30 -4.85
C SER A 214 -16.60 -23.34 -4.70
N ARG A 215 -16.15 -23.11 -3.45
CA ARG A 215 -14.97 -22.33 -3.07
C ARG A 215 -14.20 -23.11 -1.99
N HIS A 216 -13.52 -22.42 -1.08
CA HIS A 216 -12.78 -23.06 0.02
C HIS A 216 -13.69 -23.81 1.01
N ILE A 217 -14.86 -23.27 1.38
CA ILE A 217 -15.73 -23.81 2.44
C ILE A 217 -17.17 -23.92 1.93
N GLY A 218 -17.82 -25.06 2.18
CA GLY A 218 -19.20 -25.34 1.76
C GLY A 218 -20.25 -24.95 2.81
N GLY A 219 -21.48 -24.68 2.39
CA GLY A 219 -22.63 -24.46 3.28
C GLY A 219 -23.40 -25.74 3.61
N ASP A 220 -23.17 -26.80 2.83
CA ASP A 220 -23.89 -28.07 2.97
C ASP A 220 -23.28 -28.90 4.11
N TYR A 221 -24.15 -29.54 4.89
CA TYR A 221 -23.82 -30.43 6.00
C TYR A 221 -24.60 -31.73 5.84
N TYR A 222 -23.98 -32.85 6.19
CA TYR A 222 -24.69 -34.11 6.32
C TYR A 222 -24.19 -34.92 7.51
N ASP A 223 -25.07 -35.76 8.06
CA ASP A 223 -24.76 -36.66 9.17
C ASP A 223 -25.64 -37.93 9.15
N PHE A 224 -25.20 -38.97 9.86
CA PHE A 224 -25.87 -40.25 9.96
C PHE A 224 -26.05 -40.68 11.41
N PHE A 225 -27.30 -40.93 11.82
CA PHE A 225 -27.62 -41.43 13.16
C PHE A 225 -28.35 -42.76 13.09
N LEU A 226 -27.91 -43.74 13.88
CA LEU A 226 -28.60 -45.03 14.04
C LEU A 226 -29.44 -45.00 15.32
N GLN A 227 -30.73 -45.26 15.20
CA GLN A 227 -31.65 -45.38 16.33
C GLN A 227 -32.40 -46.72 16.27
N GLY A 228 -31.81 -47.75 16.88
CA GLY A 228 -32.25 -49.13 16.70
C GLY A 228 -32.09 -49.55 15.24
N ASP A 229 -33.16 -50.05 14.62
CA ASP A 229 -33.17 -50.49 13.22
C ASP A 229 -33.46 -49.35 12.22
N LYS A 230 -33.50 -48.10 12.67
CA LYS A 230 -33.77 -46.94 11.82
C LYS A 230 -32.49 -46.13 11.59
N LEU A 231 -32.20 -45.85 10.32
CA LEU A 231 -31.21 -44.86 9.90
C LEU A 231 -31.90 -43.50 9.74
N LEU A 232 -31.37 -42.48 10.44
CA LEU A 232 -31.69 -41.08 10.19
C LEU A 232 -30.53 -40.46 9.41
N ILE A 233 -30.85 -39.85 8.27
CA ILE A 233 -29.91 -39.08 7.46
C ILE A 233 -30.27 -37.62 7.66
N LEU A 234 -29.32 -36.84 8.16
CA LEU A 234 -29.44 -35.38 8.22
C LEU A 234 -28.75 -34.81 7.00
N VAL A 235 -29.44 -33.95 6.25
CA VAL A 235 -28.86 -33.11 5.22
C VAL A 235 -29.37 -31.70 5.47
N ALA A 236 -28.46 -30.76 5.63
CA ALA A 236 -28.79 -29.38 5.94
C ALA A 236 -27.98 -28.43 5.06
N ASP A 237 -28.62 -27.35 4.62
CA ASP A 237 -27.92 -26.17 4.09
C ASP A 237 -27.82 -25.16 5.22
N ILE A 238 -26.60 -24.89 5.68
CA ILE A 238 -26.36 -23.93 6.74
C ILE A 238 -26.29 -22.56 6.10
N SER A 239 -27.31 -21.76 6.44
CA SER A 239 -27.42 -20.34 6.09
C SER A 239 -26.10 -19.60 6.36
N GLY A 240 -25.34 -19.36 5.31
CA GLY A 240 -24.04 -18.67 5.36
C GLY A 240 -23.07 -19.22 4.30
N LYS A 241 -21.93 -18.55 4.12
CA LYS A 241 -20.82 -19.05 3.27
C LYS A 241 -19.51 -18.72 3.96
N GLY A 242 -18.49 -19.55 3.77
CA GLY A 242 -17.18 -19.31 4.37
C GLY A 242 -17.11 -19.68 5.86
N ILE A 243 -16.19 -19.04 6.59
CA ILE A 243 -15.86 -19.38 7.98
C ILE A 243 -17.08 -19.41 8.94
N PRO A 244 -18.05 -18.47 8.88
CA PRO A 244 -19.21 -18.51 9.77
C PRO A 244 -20.06 -19.78 9.64
N ALA A 245 -20.22 -20.29 8.41
CA ALA A 245 -20.97 -21.52 8.16
C ALA A 245 -20.22 -22.76 8.70
N ALA A 246 -18.89 -22.80 8.54
CA ALA A 246 -18.06 -23.87 9.10
C ALA A 246 -18.09 -23.89 10.64
N LEU A 247 -18.06 -22.72 11.29
CA LEU A 247 -18.17 -22.64 12.76
C LEU A 247 -19.55 -23.09 13.27
N LEU A 248 -20.62 -22.77 12.53
CA LEU A 248 -21.97 -23.27 12.84
C LEU A 248 -22.06 -24.80 12.71
N MET A 249 -21.45 -25.39 11.68
CA MET A 249 -21.35 -26.86 11.53
C MET A 249 -20.65 -27.50 12.73
N ALA A 250 -19.51 -26.96 13.14
CA ALA A 250 -18.74 -27.48 14.27
C ALA A 250 -19.57 -27.51 15.56
N ASN A 251 -20.37 -26.46 15.80
CA ASN A 251 -21.26 -26.40 16.96
C ASN A 251 -22.39 -27.44 16.88
N LEU A 252 -23.00 -27.65 15.70
CA LEU A 252 -24.07 -28.62 15.53
C LEU A 252 -23.62 -30.06 15.84
N GLN A 253 -22.37 -30.39 15.53
CA GLN A 253 -21.83 -31.72 15.81
C GLN A 253 -21.40 -31.92 17.27
N ALA A 254 -21.11 -30.83 17.98
CA ALA A 254 -20.71 -30.87 19.38
C ALA A 254 -21.91 -30.99 20.36
N THR A 255 -23.15 -30.99 19.86
CA THR A 255 -24.39 -31.02 20.67
C THR A 255 -25.11 -32.35 20.50
#